data_AF-A0A963Q798-F1
#
_entry.id   AF-A0A963Q798-F1
#
_cell.length_a   1.000
_cell.length_b   1.000
_cell.length_c   1.000
_cell.angle_alpha   90.00
_cell.angle_beta   90.00
_cell.angle_gamma   90.00
#
_symmetry.space_group_name_H-M   'P 1'
#
loop_
_entity.id
_entity.type
_entity.pdbx_description
1 polymer ?
#
loop_
_entity_poly.entity_id
_entity_poly.type
_entity_poly.pdbx_seq_one_letter_code
_entity_poly.pdbx_strand_id
1 'polypeptide(L)'
;VGVLGAVGLVLLLYTSISLIQKIEESLNYIWHAPRPRPLAERFTRYLTVLMVGPILVFSALGVTATVMNIEMVRGLMAVDVLGQVVQAFSRLVPYLLIIAAFTFIYLFMPNTRVRLWPALVGGIVGGIAWQTAGWVFAVFIAGSN
;
A
#
# COMPACT_ATOMS: atom_id res chain seq x y z
N VAL A 1 35.97 0.79 10.87
CA VAL A 1 34.61 0.20 10.75
C VAL A 1 33.50 1.25 10.70
N GLY A 2 33.55 2.34 11.48
CA GLY A 2 32.52 3.40 11.46
C GLY A 2 32.38 4.22 10.15
N VAL A 3 33.46 4.39 9.38
CA VAL A 3 33.44 5.18 8.13
C VAL A 3 32.63 4.49 7.03
N LEU A 4 32.78 3.17 6.86
CA LEU A 4 32.01 2.40 5.87
C LEU A 4 30.51 2.37 6.21
N GLY A 5 30.15 2.29 7.49
CA GLY A 5 28.77 2.38 7.94
C GLY A 5 28.13 3.75 7.69
N ALA A 6 28.87 4.83 7.97
CA ALA A 6 28.40 6.20 7.70
C ALA A 6 28.19 6.45 6.20
N VAL A 7 29.13 5.98 5.35
CA VAL A 7 29.00 6.07 3.88
C VAL A 7 27.79 5.27 3.39
N GLY A 8 27.59 4.05 3.90
CA GLY A 8 26.42 3.24 3.57
C GLY A 8 25.10 3.91 3.94
N LEU A 9 25.03 4.53 5.12
CA LEU A 9 23.84 5.26 5.57
C LEU A 9 23.55 6.48 4.67
N VAL A 10 24.58 7.27 4.33
CA VAL A 10 24.43 8.41 3.41
C VAL A 10 23.94 7.96 2.04
N LEU A 11 24.50 6.88 1.50
CA LEU A 11 24.07 6.29 0.24
C LEU A 11 22.62 5.80 0.29
N LEU A 12 22.22 5.13 1.37
CA LEU A 12 20.86 4.64 1.55
C LEU A 12 19.85 5.79 1.63
N LEU A 13 20.18 6.85 2.37
CA LEU A 13 19.35 8.05 2.43
C LEU A 13 19.23 8.71 1.06
N TYR A 14 20.36 8.82 0.34
CA TYR A 14 20.38 9.38 -1.01
C TYR A 14 19.50 8.57 -1.98
N THR A 15 19.66 7.25 -2.01
CA THR A 15 18.88 6.39 -2.92
C THR A 15 17.40 6.39 -2.56
N SER A 16 17.06 6.37 -1.26
CA SER A 16 15.67 6.43 -0.79
C SER A 16 15.00 7.74 -1.20
N ILE A 17 15.67 8.87 -0.99
CA ILE A 17 15.16 10.19 -1.40
C ILE A 17 15.02 10.27 -2.93
N SER A 18 16.03 9.80 -3.66
CA SER A 18 16.00 9.77 -5.13
C SER A 18 14.86 8.90 -5.66
N LEU A 19 14.59 7.76 -5.02
CA LEU A 19 13.50 6.88 -5.39
C LEU A 19 12.13 7.55 -5.18
N ILE A 20 11.92 8.22 -4.05
CA ILE A 20 10.68 8.97 -3.79
C ILE A 20 10.50 10.08 -4.83
N GLN A 21 11.55 10.84 -5.14
CA GLN A 21 11.51 11.88 -6.18
C GLN A 21 11.09 11.32 -7.54
N LYS A 22 11.69 10.19 -7.95
CA LYS A 22 11.36 9.52 -9.21
C LYS A 22 9.94 9.00 -9.26
N ILE A 23 9.43 8.45 -8.15
CA ILE A 23 8.02 8.04 -8.07
C ILE A 23 7.13 9.27 -8.31
N GLU A 24 7.42 10.38 -7.62
CA GLU A 24 6.62 11.59 -7.74
C GLU A 24 6.66 12.19 -9.16
N GLU A 25 7.84 12.25 -9.77
CA GLU A 25 8.01 12.70 -11.16
C GLU A 25 7.23 11.82 -12.14
N SER A 26 7.28 10.50 -11.95
CA SER A 26 6.54 9.54 -12.79
C SER A 26 5.03 9.73 -12.67
N LEU A 27 4.52 9.92 -11.46
CA LEU A 27 3.10 10.22 -11.25
C LEU A 27 2.74 11.59 -11.85
N ASN A 28 3.53 12.62 -11.57
CA ASN A 28 3.30 13.95 -12.15
C ASN A 28 3.30 13.92 -13.68
N TYR A 29 4.13 13.08 -14.30
CA TYR A 29 4.14 12.84 -15.74
C TYR A 29 2.83 12.19 -16.23
N ILE A 30 2.37 11.10 -15.58
CA ILE A 30 1.11 10.42 -15.93
C ILE A 30 -0.07 11.42 -15.89
N TRP A 31 -0.13 12.26 -14.86
CA TRP A 31 -1.21 13.22 -14.65
C TRP A 31 -0.95 14.61 -15.25
N HIS A 32 0.09 14.77 -16.06
CA HIS A 32 0.45 16.02 -16.76
C HIS A 32 0.52 17.24 -15.82
N ALA A 33 1.12 17.06 -14.65
CA ALA A 33 1.23 18.10 -13.63
C ALA A 33 2.21 19.22 -14.04
N PRO A 34 1.90 20.49 -13.76
CA PRO A 34 2.87 21.57 -13.87
C PRO A 34 4.07 21.33 -12.95
N ARG A 35 5.25 21.80 -13.40
CA ARG A 35 6.61 21.66 -12.80
C ARG A 35 6.65 21.50 -11.27
N PRO A 36 7.63 20.72 -10.75
CA PRO A 36 7.68 20.39 -9.34
C PRO A 36 7.91 21.61 -8.44
N ARG A 37 7.07 21.73 -7.41
CA ARG A 37 7.31 22.61 -6.24
C ARG A 37 8.48 22.07 -5.40
N PRO A 38 9.19 22.92 -4.63
CA PRO A 38 10.33 22.48 -3.82
C PRO A 38 9.95 21.38 -2.81
N LEU A 39 10.86 20.42 -2.61
CA LEU A 39 10.71 19.23 -1.74
C LEU A 39 10.23 19.55 -0.32
N ALA A 40 10.58 20.73 0.20
CA ALA A 40 10.19 21.17 1.53
C ALA A 40 8.67 21.37 1.69
N GLU A 41 7.96 21.86 0.65
CA GLU A 41 6.49 21.96 0.68
C GLU A 41 5.81 20.59 0.49
N ARG A 42 6.47 19.68 -0.22
CA ARG A 42 5.99 18.31 -0.45
C ARG A 42 6.10 17.43 0.79
N PHE A 43 7.06 17.73 1.67
CA PHE A 43 7.32 16.98 2.90
C PHE A 43 6.09 16.86 3.81
N THR A 44 5.28 17.92 3.94
CA THR A 44 4.05 17.89 4.72
C THR A 44 2.99 16.95 4.12
N ARG A 45 2.89 16.86 2.79
CA ARG A 45 2.03 15.86 2.12
C ARG A 45 2.57 14.46 2.26
N TYR A 46 3.89 14.28 2.16
CA TYR A 46 4.52 12.98 2.39
C TYR A 46 4.32 12.50 3.81
N LEU A 47 4.36 13.38 4.82
CA LEU A 47 4.00 13.06 6.19
C LEU A 47 2.56 12.55 6.30
N THR A 48 1.60 13.14 5.57
CA THR A 48 0.22 12.63 5.54
C THR A 48 0.16 11.22 4.95
N VAL A 49 0.85 10.96 3.83
CA VAL A 49 0.91 9.62 3.23
C VAL A 49 1.61 8.61 4.16
N LEU A 50 2.69 9.03 4.81
CA LEU A 50 3.46 8.24 5.77
C LEU A 50 2.63 7.88 7.00
N MET A 51 1.66 8.70 7.41
CA MET A 51 0.74 8.36 8.50
C MET A 51 -0.39 7.44 8.02
N VAL A 52 -0.91 7.66 6.81
CA VAL A 52 -2.02 6.85 6.26
C VAL A 52 -1.60 5.41 6.01
N GLY A 53 -0.36 5.17 5.54
CA GLY A 53 0.16 3.81 5.31
C GLY A 53 0.06 2.90 6.54
N PRO A 54 0.69 3.25 7.68
CA PRO A 54 0.56 2.52 8.94
C PRO A 54 -0.88 2.37 9.40
N ILE A 55 -1.69 3.45 9.34
CA ILE A 55 -3.10 3.38 9.74
C ILE A 55 -3.84 2.32 8.93
N LEU A 56 -3.62 2.25 7.62
CA LEU A 56 -4.25 1.23 6.77
C LEU A 56 -3.79 -0.18 7.13
N VAL A 57 -2.50 -0.39 7.40
CA VAL A 57 -1.96 -1.69 7.80
C VAL A 57 -2.51 -2.13 9.17
N PHE A 58 -2.46 -1.27 10.18
CA PHE A 58 -3.00 -1.56 11.50
C PHE A 58 -4.51 -1.78 11.45
N SER A 59 -5.23 -1.04 10.60
CA SER A 59 -6.66 -1.26 10.37
C SER A 59 -6.91 -2.62 9.71
N ALA A 60 -6.10 -3.01 8.72
CA ALA A 60 -6.19 -4.33 8.08
C ALA A 60 -6.02 -5.47 9.08
N LEU A 61 -4.96 -5.37 9.89
CA LEU A 61 -4.65 -6.35 10.92
C LEU A 61 -5.73 -6.36 12.01
N GLY A 62 -6.19 -5.19 12.45
CA GLY A 62 -7.24 -5.04 13.46
C GLY A 62 -8.59 -5.58 13.01
N VAL A 63 -9.00 -5.32 11.77
CA VAL A 63 -10.23 -5.89 11.19
C VAL A 63 -10.10 -7.41 11.06
N THR A 64 -8.97 -7.90 10.55
CA THR A 64 -8.74 -9.35 10.43
C THR A 64 -8.77 -10.03 11.81
N ALA A 65 -8.11 -9.44 12.80
CA ALA A 65 -8.05 -9.97 14.16
C ALA A 65 -9.41 -9.95 14.87
N THR A 66 -10.18 -8.86 14.73
CA THR A 66 -11.51 -8.75 15.34
C THR A 66 -12.50 -9.71 14.70
N VAL A 67 -12.56 -9.77 13.37
CA VAL A 67 -13.46 -10.69 12.64
C VAL A 67 -13.22 -12.15 13.03
N MET A 68 -11.97 -12.56 13.21
CA MET A 68 -11.62 -13.92 13.64
C MET A 68 -11.98 -14.24 15.10
N ASN A 69 -12.18 -13.23 15.94
CA ASN A 69 -12.50 -13.38 17.37
C ASN A 69 -14.00 -13.19 17.71
N ILE A 70 -14.85 -12.83 16.75
CA ILE A 70 -16.29 -12.66 17.00
C ILE A 70 -16.96 -14.04 17.12
N GLU A 71 -17.61 -14.32 18.26
CA GLU A 71 -18.36 -15.57 18.49
C GLU A 71 -19.49 -15.78 17.46
N MET A 72 -20.13 -14.71 17.00
CA MET A 72 -21.10 -14.75 15.90
C MET A 72 -20.49 -15.27 14.59
N VAL A 73 -19.24 -14.91 14.28
CA VAL A 73 -18.51 -15.42 13.10
C VAL A 73 -18.20 -16.90 13.26
N ARG A 74 -17.85 -17.36 14.47
CA ARG A 74 -17.70 -18.80 14.76
C ARG A 74 -19.02 -19.57 14.62
N GLY A 75 -20.13 -18.99 15.07
CA GLY A 75 -21.47 -19.56 14.90
C GLY A 75 -21.96 -19.57 13.43
N LEU A 76 -21.65 -18.52 12.67
CA LEU A 76 -21.91 -18.42 11.23
C LEU A 76 -21.04 -19.38 10.42
N MET A 77 -19.80 -19.65 10.84
CA MET A 77 -18.92 -20.66 10.24
C MET A 77 -19.41 -22.09 10.46
N ALA A 78 -20.30 -22.34 11.41
CA ALA A 78 -20.92 -23.65 11.61
C ALA A 78 -22.04 -23.95 10.58
N VAL A 79 -22.49 -22.94 9.84
CA VAL A 79 -23.45 -23.09 8.72
C VAL A 79 -22.65 -23.04 7.42
N ASP A 80 -22.56 -24.16 6.69
CA ASP A 80 -21.64 -24.33 5.54
C ASP A 80 -21.66 -23.17 4.53
N VAL A 81 -22.85 -22.67 4.18
CA VAL A 81 -23.00 -21.60 3.17
C VAL A 81 -22.58 -20.22 3.73
N LEU A 82 -22.94 -19.91 4.97
CA LEU A 82 -22.60 -18.63 5.60
C LEU A 82 -21.12 -18.58 6.01
N GLY A 83 -20.55 -19.71 6.42
CA GLY A 83 -19.12 -19.83 6.70
C GLY A 83 -18.23 -19.53 5.49
N GLN A 84 -18.61 -20.04 4.31
CA GLN A 84 -17.90 -19.75 3.06
C GLN A 84 -17.96 -18.27 2.68
N VAL A 85 -19.11 -17.62 2.84
CA VAL A 85 -19.29 -16.19 2.55
C VAL A 85 -18.43 -15.34 3.49
N VAL A 86 -18.44 -15.64 4.79
CA VAL A 86 -17.63 -14.89 5.78
C VAL A 86 -16.13 -15.09 5.51
N GLN A 87 -15.69 -16.31 5.15
CA GLN A 87 -14.30 -16.55 4.77
C GLN A 87 -13.89 -15.78 3.51
N ALA A 88 -14.76 -15.75 2.49
CA ALA A 88 -14.50 -15.00 1.27
C ALA A 88 -14.36 -13.50 1.56
N PHE A 89 -15.24 -12.95 2.41
CA PHE A 89 -15.19 -11.53 2.79
C PHE A 89 -13.92 -11.19 3.57
N SER A 90 -13.53 -12.02 4.54
CA SER A 90 -12.29 -11.86 5.30
C SER A 90 -11.05 -11.91 4.41
N ARG A 91 -11.06 -12.74 3.36
CA ARG A 91 -9.98 -12.75 2.36
C ARG A 91 -9.98 -11.51 1.47
N LEU A 92 -11.12 -10.88 1.21
CA LEU A 92 -11.23 -9.69 0.37
C LEU A 92 -10.81 -8.39 1.08
N VAL A 93 -11.02 -8.28 2.39
CA VAL A 93 -10.72 -7.06 3.17
C VAL A 93 -9.26 -6.58 3.00
N PRO A 94 -8.21 -7.43 3.13
CA PRO A 94 -6.84 -7.01 2.91
C PRO A 94 -6.58 -6.50 1.49
N TYR A 95 -7.22 -7.10 0.49
CA TYR A 95 -7.09 -6.69 -0.91
C TYR A 95 -7.71 -5.31 -1.13
N LEU A 96 -8.91 -5.07 -0.57
CA LEU A 96 -9.57 -3.78 -0.63
C LEU A 96 -8.72 -2.68 0.03
N LEU A 97 -8.04 -2.99 1.14
CA LEU A 97 -7.16 -2.04 1.81
C LEU A 97 -5.91 -1.71 1.01
N ILE A 98 -5.31 -2.70 0.34
CA ILE A 98 -4.17 -2.45 -0.56
C ILE A 98 -4.61 -1.61 -1.76
N ILE A 99 -5.74 -1.93 -2.38
CA ILE A 99 -6.32 -1.16 -3.48
C ILE A 99 -6.60 0.28 -3.03
N ALA A 100 -7.17 0.45 -1.83
CA ALA A 100 -7.40 1.76 -1.22
C ALA A 100 -6.08 2.51 -0.98
N ALA A 101 -5.03 1.83 -0.50
CA ALA A 101 -3.71 2.42 -0.31
C ALA A 101 -3.09 2.93 -1.62
N PHE A 102 -3.10 2.12 -2.68
CA PHE A 102 -2.61 2.54 -3.99
C PHE A 102 -3.46 3.69 -4.58
N THR A 103 -4.78 3.58 -4.47
CA THR A 103 -5.70 4.65 -4.91
C THR A 103 -5.40 5.96 -4.17
N PHE A 104 -5.18 5.89 -2.86
CA PHE A 104 -4.83 7.05 -2.04
C PHE A 104 -3.49 7.66 -2.49
N ILE A 105 -2.46 6.85 -2.70
CA ILE A 105 -1.17 7.31 -3.23
C ILE A 105 -1.36 8.02 -4.58
N TYR A 106 -2.09 7.43 -5.51
CA TYR A 106 -2.33 8.02 -6.84
C TYR A 106 -3.20 9.28 -6.80
N LEU A 107 -4.02 9.46 -5.77
CA LEU A 107 -4.84 10.65 -5.60
C LEU A 107 -4.06 11.80 -4.94
N PHE A 108 -3.23 11.51 -3.93
CA PHE A 108 -2.61 12.53 -3.07
C PHE A 108 -1.16 12.86 -3.42
N MET A 109 -0.42 11.92 -3.99
CA MET A 109 0.99 12.12 -4.34
C MET A 109 1.20 13.05 -5.54
N PRO A 110 0.37 13.02 -6.61
CA PRO A 110 0.51 13.97 -7.71
C PRO A 110 0.25 15.41 -7.26
N ASN A 111 0.92 16.36 -7.90
CA ASN A 111 0.73 17.78 -7.66
C ASN A 111 -0.50 18.36 -8.40
N THR A 112 -1.47 17.53 -8.77
CA THR A 112 -2.69 17.92 -9.51
C THR A 112 -3.94 17.40 -8.83
N ARG A 113 -5.10 17.91 -9.25
CA ARG A 113 -6.39 17.35 -8.84
C ARG A 113 -6.72 16.13 -9.69
N VAL A 114 -6.35 14.96 -9.21
CA VAL A 114 -6.68 13.69 -9.86
C VAL A 114 -8.14 13.33 -9.61
N ARG A 115 -8.84 12.87 -10.65
CA ARG A 115 -10.21 12.33 -10.52
C ARG A 115 -10.15 10.94 -9.86
N LEU A 116 -11.10 10.65 -8.96
CA LEU A 116 -11.13 9.40 -8.21
C LEU A 116 -11.18 8.14 -9.10
N TRP A 117 -11.94 8.19 -10.20
CA TRP A 117 -12.11 7.05 -11.11
C TRP A 117 -10.79 6.54 -11.73
N PRO A 118 -9.99 7.38 -12.42
CA PRO A 118 -8.67 6.97 -12.91
C PRO A 118 -7.74 6.45 -11.80
N ALA A 119 -7.75 7.09 -10.63
CA ALA A 119 -6.94 6.65 -9.49
C ALA A 119 -7.37 5.27 -8.97
N LEU A 120 -8.68 5.00 -8.93
CA LEU A 120 -9.24 3.72 -8.50
C LEU A 120 -8.90 2.60 -9.48
N VAL A 121 -9.01 2.85 -10.80
CA VAL A 121 -8.60 1.86 -11.81
C VAL A 121 -7.11 1.54 -11.67
N GLY A 122 -6.27 2.57 -11.54
CA GLY A 122 -4.84 2.38 -11.25
C GLY A 122 -4.62 1.60 -9.95
N GLY A 123 -5.37 1.92 -8.89
CA GLY A 123 -5.28 1.27 -7.59
C GLY A 123 -5.68 -0.20 -7.61
N ILE A 124 -6.70 -0.57 -8.40
CA ILE A 124 -7.10 -1.97 -8.63
C ILE A 124 -5.97 -2.72 -9.32
N VAL A 125 -5.45 -2.17 -10.43
CA VAL A 125 -4.35 -2.79 -11.18
C VAL A 125 -3.10 -2.94 -10.31
N GLY A 126 -2.72 -1.89 -9.59
CA GLY A 126 -1.58 -1.91 -8.66
C GLY A 126 -1.78 -2.89 -7.51
N GLY A 127 -2.98 -2.97 -6.95
CA GLY A 127 -3.31 -3.91 -5.88
C GLY A 127 -3.27 -5.37 -6.32
N ILE A 128 -3.77 -5.68 -7.52
CA ILE A 128 -3.66 -7.02 -8.11
C ILE A 128 -2.18 -7.36 -8.36
N ALA A 129 -1.42 -6.45 -8.97
CA ALA A 129 0.00 -6.66 -9.22
C ALA A 129 0.78 -6.92 -7.92
N TRP A 130 0.51 -6.15 -6.87
CA TRP A 130 1.12 -6.33 -5.55
C TRP A 130 0.82 -7.70 -4.96
N GLN A 131 -0.43 -8.17 -5.04
CA GLN A 131 -0.83 -9.48 -4.55
C GLN A 131 -0.17 -10.61 -5.33
N THR A 132 -0.12 -10.49 -6.67
CA THR A 132 0.58 -11.49 -7.50
C THR A 132 2.07 -11.54 -7.18
N ALA A 133 2.73 -10.39 -6.98
CA ALA A 133 4.13 -10.33 -6.61
C ALA A 133 4.38 -10.94 -5.23
N GLY A 134 3.51 -10.64 -4.25
CA GLY A 134 3.59 -11.22 -2.91
C GLY A 134 3.41 -12.74 -2.91
N TRP A 135 2.47 -13.25 -3.71
CA TRP A 135 2.26 -14.68 -3.88
C TRP A 135 3.47 -15.37 -4.54
N VAL A 136 4.00 -14.81 -5.63
CA VAL A 136 5.21 -15.32 -6.29
C VAL A 136 6.39 -15.35 -5.33
N PHE A 137 6.57 -14.28 -4.55
CA PHE A 137 7.62 -14.20 -3.54
C PHE A 137 7.45 -15.26 -2.44
N ALA A 138 6.23 -15.48 -1.94
CA ALA A 138 5.94 -16.51 -0.95
C ALA A 138 6.22 -17.92 -1.49
N VAL A 139 5.84 -18.22 -2.74
CA VAL A 139 6.12 -19.50 -3.40
C VAL A 139 7.63 -19.69 -3.58
N PHE A 140 8.35 -18.65 -4.01
CA PHE A 140 9.80 -18.71 -4.17
C PHE A 140 10.52 -19.03 -2.84
N ILE A 141 10.11 -18.41 -1.73
CA ILE A 141 10.67 -18.69 -0.40
C ILE A 141 10.28 -20.10 0.06
N ALA A 142 9.01 -20.48 -0.08
CA ALA A 142 8.51 -21.77 0.39
C ALA A 142 9.14 -22.95 -0.37
N GLY A 143 9.43 -22.78 -1.66
CA GLY A 143 10.14 -23.77 -2.48
C GLY A 143 11.67 -23.75 -2.32
N SER A 144 12.23 -22.86 -1.51
CA SER A 144 13.65 -22.79 -1.20
C SER A 144 14.03 -23.58 0.07
N ASN A 145 13.09 -24.35 0.64
CA ASN A 145 13.28 -25.35 1.69
C ASN A 145 12.93 -26.74 1.15
#